data_AF-A0A7C4ZDQ0-F1
#
_entry.id   AF-A0A7C4ZDQ0-F1
#
_cell.length_a   1.000
_cell.length_b   1.000
_cell.length_c   1.000
_cell.angle_alpha   90.00
_cell.angle_beta   90.00
_cell.angle_gamma   90.00
#
_symmetry.space_group_name_H-M   'P 1'
#
loop_
_entity.id
_entity.type
_entity.pdbx_description
1 polymer ?
#
loop_
_entity_poly.entity_id
_entity_poly.type
_entity_poly.pdbx_seq_one_letter_code
_entity_poly.pdbx_strand_id
1 'polypeptide(L)'
;MKIRRVLICIFALLWIAAPALASMSVPFCVVPPTGKAAFSPKAHELRDSLQAKMLKRMRQESPKLKVQQALEIKPALGVIRALVLLADFPDTIATTSVSAVNEKLFSVKTFPTGSFRDYYLENSYGKLDIQGDVVGDPKSRTGWLRMKRDYGYYANNQFGLGEPPRSAKQLVIDAIEAAFKANPNLDPTKYDRDRDGKVDMLIVVHAGGGSEGTTDPSQIWSHHSEINPPIIKNGVAFTNYAIVAEDSNIGIYVHEVGHILGLPDL
;
A
#
# COMPACT_ATOMS: atom_id res chain seq x y z
N MET A 1 26.24 61.43 10.16
CA MET A 1 27.49 60.83 10.70
C MET A 1 27.41 59.32 10.45
N LYS A 2 28.12 58.71 9.48
CA LYS A 2 29.55 58.32 9.46
C LYS A 2 29.87 57.41 10.67
N ILE A 3 30.28 56.13 10.59
CA ILE A 3 31.41 55.47 9.88
C ILE A 3 31.24 53.93 10.11
N ARG A 4 31.25 53.04 9.10
CA ARG A 4 32.36 52.44 8.31
C ARG A 4 33.27 51.42 9.06
N ARG A 5 33.33 50.19 8.52
CA ARG A 5 34.53 49.34 8.29
C ARG A 5 34.19 48.53 7.01
N VAL A 6 34.76 48.70 5.81
CA VAL A 6 36.15 48.73 5.28
C VAL A 6 36.89 47.40 5.39
N LEU A 7 36.97 46.69 4.25
CA LEU A 7 38.13 45.95 3.69
C LEU A 7 37.71 45.61 2.23
N ILE A 8 38.25 46.11 1.12
CA ILE A 8 39.62 46.25 0.59
C ILE A 8 40.29 44.89 0.30
N CYS A 9 40.24 44.45 -0.96
CA CYS A 9 41.37 44.17 -1.89
C CYS A 9 40.99 43.07 -2.91
N ILE A 10 40.84 43.39 -4.21
CA ILE A 10 41.83 43.44 -5.31
C ILE A 10 41.84 42.15 -6.16
N PHE A 11 41.52 42.40 -7.43
CA PHE A 11 41.76 41.67 -8.68
C PHE A 11 42.83 40.57 -8.72
N ALA A 12 42.49 39.47 -9.40
CA ALA A 12 43.38 38.82 -10.37
C ALA A 12 42.56 38.16 -11.50
N LEU A 13 43.05 38.39 -12.72
CA LEU A 13 42.54 37.96 -14.02
C LEU A 13 42.88 36.49 -14.37
N LEU A 14 42.25 36.04 -15.46
CA LEU A 14 42.76 35.13 -16.52
C LEU A 14 42.56 33.60 -16.36
N TRP A 15 41.59 33.12 -17.14
CA TRP A 15 41.75 32.26 -18.33
C TRP A 15 42.26 30.79 -18.22
N ILE A 16 41.40 29.92 -18.81
CA ILE A 16 41.61 28.62 -19.50
C ILE A 16 42.01 27.39 -18.65
N ALA A 17 41.17 26.36 -18.79
CA ALA A 17 41.50 24.98 -19.21
C ALA A 17 40.99 23.90 -18.26
N ALA A 18 40.61 22.77 -18.89
CA ALA A 18 39.92 21.59 -18.34
C ALA A 18 40.60 20.94 -17.13
N PRO A 19 39.94 19.93 -16.53
CA PRO A 19 40.56 18.62 -16.63
C PRO A 19 39.59 17.46 -16.91
N ALA A 20 40.14 16.49 -17.64
CA ALA A 20 39.69 15.11 -17.70
C ALA A 20 40.49 14.26 -16.67
N LEU A 21 39.85 13.17 -16.22
CA LEU A 21 40.43 11.88 -15.80
C LEU A 21 41.34 11.78 -14.56
N ALA A 22 40.83 11.05 -13.55
CA ALA A 22 41.53 10.00 -12.78
C ALA A 22 40.45 9.11 -12.12
N SER A 23 40.21 7.86 -12.56
CA SER A 23 40.93 6.62 -12.23
C SER A 23 41.01 6.30 -10.73
N MET A 24 40.02 5.56 -10.21
CA MET A 24 40.22 4.63 -9.09
C MET A 24 39.69 3.25 -9.49
N SER A 25 40.62 2.32 -9.66
CA SER A 25 40.41 0.92 -9.96
C SER A 25 40.06 0.15 -8.69
N VAL A 26 38.89 -0.51 -8.70
CA VAL A 26 38.58 -1.61 -7.77
C VAL A 26 39.12 -2.90 -8.40
N PRO A 27 39.85 -3.76 -7.68
CA PRO A 27 40.43 -4.95 -8.26
C PRO A 27 39.33 -5.97 -8.59
N PHE A 28 39.18 -6.24 -9.88
CA PHE A 28 38.42 -7.37 -10.39
C PHE A 28 39.16 -8.64 -9.97
N CYS A 29 38.52 -9.49 -9.16
CA CYS A 29 39.00 -10.83 -8.91
C CYS A 29 38.84 -11.64 -10.20
N VAL A 30 39.94 -11.85 -10.92
CA VAL A 30 39.99 -12.72 -12.10
C VAL A 30 39.99 -14.16 -11.61
N VAL A 31 38.85 -14.82 -11.72
CA VAL A 31 38.79 -16.29 -11.68
C VAL A 31 39.40 -16.80 -12.99
N PRO A 32 40.41 -17.67 -12.98
CA PRO A 32 40.99 -18.20 -14.22
C PRO A 32 39.94 -19.05 -14.95
N PRO A 33 39.95 -19.10 -16.30
CA PRO A 33 39.03 -19.93 -17.05
C PRO A 33 39.38 -21.39 -16.78
N THR A 34 38.59 -22.05 -15.93
CA THR A 34 38.60 -23.50 -15.81
C THR A 34 38.10 -24.10 -17.12
N GLY A 35 38.74 -25.18 -17.54
CA GLY A 35 38.72 -25.68 -18.91
C GLY A 35 37.34 -25.94 -19.50
N LYS A 36 37.28 -25.85 -20.83
CA LYS A 36 36.17 -26.32 -21.65
C LYS A 36 35.88 -27.79 -21.34
N ALA A 37 34.87 -28.08 -20.53
CA ALA A 37 34.15 -29.34 -20.64
C ALA A 37 33.23 -29.22 -21.87
N ALA A 38 33.69 -29.77 -23.00
CA ALA A 38 32.84 -29.92 -24.17
C ALA A 38 31.70 -30.88 -23.83
N PHE A 39 30.51 -30.34 -23.59
CA PHE A 39 29.30 -31.15 -23.51
C PHE A 39 29.08 -31.81 -24.88
N SER A 40 28.85 -33.13 -24.89
CA SER A 40 28.74 -33.88 -26.14
C SER A 40 27.55 -33.39 -26.98
N PRO A 41 27.62 -33.44 -28.32
CA PRO A 41 26.54 -33.01 -29.21
C PRO A 41 25.19 -33.65 -28.86
N LYS A 42 25.24 -34.89 -28.35
CA LYS A 42 24.08 -35.68 -27.94
C LYS A 42 23.34 -35.09 -26.73
N ALA A 43 24.04 -34.37 -25.84
CA ALA A 43 23.43 -33.70 -24.69
C ALA A 43 22.71 -32.40 -25.07
N HIS A 44 23.18 -31.71 -26.11
CA HIS A 44 22.53 -30.50 -26.64
C HIS A 44 21.22 -30.86 -27.36
N GLU A 45 21.24 -31.88 -28.23
CA GLU A 45 20.05 -32.37 -28.92
C GLU A 45 18.98 -32.91 -27.96
N LEU A 46 19.40 -33.56 -26.86
CA LEU A 46 18.47 -34.05 -25.85
C LEU A 46 17.79 -32.90 -25.09
N ARG A 47 18.53 -31.83 -24.77
CA ARG A 47 17.99 -30.64 -24.09
C ARG A 47 17.05 -29.84 -25.00
N ASP A 48 17.41 -29.67 -26.25
CA ASP A 48 16.59 -28.95 -27.25
C ASP A 48 15.30 -29.72 -27.56
N SER A 49 15.37 -31.06 -27.66
CA SER A 49 14.18 -31.89 -27.88
C SER A 49 13.27 -31.98 -26.65
N LEU A 50 13.82 -31.88 -25.43
CA LEU A 50 13.05 -31.75 -24.20
C LEU A 50 12.36 -30.40 -24.10
N GLN A 51 13.06 -29.30 -24.38
CA GLN A 51 12.46 -27.96 -24.42
C GLN A 51 11.39 -27.86 -25.51
N ALA A 52 11.63 -28.39 -26.71
CA ALA A 52 10.65 -28.39 -27.79
C ALA A 52 9.41 -29.25 -27.44
N LYS A 53 9.59 -30.40 -26.79
CA LYS A 53 8.47 -31.22 -26.31
C LYS A 53 7.69 -30.55 -25.19
N MET A 54 8.37 -29.90 -24.24
CA MET A 54 7.73 -29.12 -23.18
C MET A 54 6.95 -27.95 -23.76
N LEU A 55 7.51 -27.18 -24.70
CA LEU A 55 6.81 -26.07 -25.35
C LEU A 55 5.58 -26.55 -26.13
N LYS A 56 5.70 -27.69 -26.82
CA LYS A 56 4.59 -28.28 -27.57
C LYS A 56 3.48 -28.77 -26.64
N ARG A 57 3.84 -29.34 -25.48
CA ARG A 57 2.91 -29.70 -24.40
C ARG A 57 2.23 -28.46 -23.82
N MET A 58 3.00 -27.44 -23.45
CA MET A 58 2.46 -26.17 -22.96
C MET A 58 1.50 -25.53 -23.96
N ARG A 59 1.77 -25.61 -25.27
CA ARG A 59 0.91 -25.08 -26.33
C ARG A 59 -0.34 -25.92 -26.60
N GLN A 60 -0.29 -27.23 -26.34
CA GLN A 60 -1.43 -28.16 -26.48
C GLN A 60 -2.30 -28.23 -25.21
N GLU A 61 -1.69 -28.00 -24.04
CA GLU A 61 -2.33 -27.98 -22.72
C GLU A 61 -2.68 -26.57 -22.26
N SER A 62 -2.39 -25.53 -23.06
CA SER A 62 -2.91 -24.18 -22.82
C SER A 62 -4.44 -24.29 -22.78
N PRO A 63 -5.09 -24.16 -21.61
CA PRO A 63 -6.52 -23.97 -21.61
C PRO A 63 -6.71 -22.71 -22.45
N LYS A 64 -7.58 -22.75 -23.47
CA LYS A 64 -8.08 -21.50 -24.04
C LYS A 64 -8.59 -20.72 -22.84
N LEU A 65 -7.85 -19.69 -22.43
CA LEU A 65 -8.27 -18.80 -21.37
C LEU A 65 -9.60 -18.29 -21.88
N LYS A 66 -10.70 -18.84 -21.36
CA LYS A 66 -11.99 -18.20 -21.51
C LYS A 66 -11.70 -16.87 -20.85
N VAL A 67 -11.64 -15.82 -21.66
CA VAL A 67 -11.74 -14.45 -21.18
C VAL A 67 -13.03 -14.48 -20.39
N GLN A 68 -12.89 -14.73 -19.09
CA GLN A 68 -13.97 -14.70 -18.14
C GLN A 68 -14.50 -13.30 -18.33
N GLN A 69 -15.68 -13.24 -18.94
CA GLN A 69 -16.57 -12.09 -19.08
C GLN A 69 -15.96 -10.88 -18.37
N ALA A 70 -15.32 -9.99 -19.14
CA ALA A 70 -14.65 -8.82 -18.59
C ALA A 70 -15.61 -8.24 -17.55
N LEU A 71 -15.20 -8.29 -16.27
CA LEU A 71 -15.97 -7.68 -15.20
C LEU A 71 -16.21 -6.27 -15.72
N GLU A 72 -17.48 -5.87 -15.87
CA GLU A 72 -17.78 -4.53 -16.34
C GLU A 72 -17.36 -3.60 -15.20
N ILE A 73 -16.08 -3.21 -15.18
CA ILE A 73 -15.52 -2.31 -14.19
C ILE A 73 -16.19 -0.97 -14.47
N LYS A 74 -17.22 -0.66 -13.68
CA LYS A 74 -17.87 0.64 -13.75
C LYS A 74 -16.84 1.69 -13.35
N PRO A 75 -16.59 2.71 -14.21
CA PRO A 75 -15.65 3.75 -13.87
C PRO A 75 -16.06 4.44 -12.57
N ALA A 76 -15.16 4.48 -11.60
CA ALA A 76 -15.33 5.29 -10.41
C ALA A 76 -15.18 6.77 -10.77
N LEU A 77 -16.29 7.51 -10.75
CA LEU A 77 -16.37 8.93 -11.09
C LEU A 77 -17.01 9.73 -9.96
N GLY A 78 -16.76 11.03 -9.91
CA GLY A 78 -17.30 11.95 -8.93
C GLY A 78 -16.63 11.85 -7.56
N VAL A 79 -17.35 12.24 -6.52
CA VAL A 79 -16.87 12.14 -5.14
C VAL A 79 -17.20 10.75 -4.59
N ILE A 80 -16.22 10.09 -3.99
CA ILE A 80 -16.40 8.89 -3.14
C ILE A 80 -15.94 9.25 -1.73
N ARG A 81 -16.73 8.87 -0.72
CA ARG A 81 -16.36 9.07 0.68
C ARG A 81 -15.87 7.76 1.27
N ALA A 82 -14.61 7.75 1.70
CA ALA A 82 -13.99 6.66 2.43
C ALA A 82 -14.24 6.80 3.94
N LEU A 83 -14.54 5.67 4.59
CA LEU A 83 -14.47 5.55 6.03
C LEU A 83 -13.11 4.96 6.39
N VAL A 84 -12.29 5.73 7.11
CA VAL A 84 -10.97 5.29 7.56
C VAL A 84 -11.01 5.00 9.06
N LEU A 85 -10.75 3.75 9.46
CA LEU A 85 -10.70 3.35 10.87
C LEU A 85 -9.25 3.18 11.32
N LEU A 86 -8.89 3.78 12.44
CA LEU A 86 -7.53 3.70 13.00
C LEU A 86 -7.48 2.73 14.18
N ALA A 87 -6.70 1.66 14.09
CA ALA A 87 -6.60 0.62 15.11
C ALA A 87 -5.20 0.51 15.72
N ASP A 88 -5.08 0.62 17.04
CA ASP A 88 -3.83 0.35 17.77
C ASP A 88 -4.02 -0.75 18.81
N PHE A 89 -2.93 -1.24 19.40
CA PHE A 89 -2.90 -2.48 20.17
C PHE A 89 -2.34 -2.25 21.59
N PRO A 90 -2.55 -3.17 22.54
CA PRO A 90 -1.92 -3.09 23.85
C PRO A 90 -0.39 -3.08 23.79
N ASP A 91 0.19 -3.87 22.90
CA ASP A 91 1.64 -4.07 22.71
C ASP A 91 2.25 -3.20 21.59
N THR A 92 1.43 -2.77 20.62
CA THR A 92 1.84 -1.95 19.48
C THR A 92 1.01 -0.67 19.43
N ILE A 93 1.60 0.43 19.90
CA ILE A 93 0.91 1.72 20.09
C ILE A 93 1.14 2.61 18.87
N ALA A 94 0.09 3.29 18.41
CA ALA A 94 0.20 4.26 17.32
C ALA A 94 1.17 5.39 17.65
N THR A 95 1.91 5.83 16.64
CA THR A 95 2.92 6.90 16.74
C THR A 95 2.51 8.19 16.05
N THR A 96 1.48 8.14 15.21
CA THR A 96 0.91 9.23 14.43
C THR A 96 -0.44 9.65 14.99
N SER A 97 -0.74 10.95 14.90
CA SER A 97 -2.04 11.47 15.32
C SER A 97 -3.10 11.22 14.24
N VAL A 98 -4.37 11.21 14.65
CA VAL A 98 -5.52 11.14 13.72
C VAL A 98 -5.44 12.25 12.66
N SER A 99 -5.02 13.46 13.06
CA SER A 99 -4.84 14.60 12.13
C SER A 99 -3.73 14.36 11.12
N ALA A 100 -2.61 13.76 11.53
CA ALA A 100 -1.51 13.45 10.62
C ALA A 100 -1.92 12.42 9.57
N VAL A 101 -2.67 11.38 9.96
CA VAL A 101 -3.23 10.42 9.00
C VAL A 101 -4.23 11.11 8.07
N ASN A 102 -5.10 11.98 8.60
CA ASN A 102 -6.03 12.76 7.77
C ASN A 102 -5.33 13.66 6.75
N GLU A 103 -4.25 14.34 7.14
CA GLU A 103 -3.45 15.15 6.21
C GLU A 103 -2.77 14.29 5.15
N LYS A 104 -2.15 13.17 5.54
CA LYS A 104 -1.54 12.20 4.62
C LYS A 104 -2.53 11.69 3.58
N LEU A 105 -3.79 11.46 3.98
CA LEU A 105 -4.81 10.91 3.11
C LEU A 105 -5.56 11.95 2.28
N PHE A 106 -6.05 13.03 2.89
CA PHE A 106 -7.09 13.89 2.29
C PHE A 106 -6.70 15.35 2.09
N SER A 107 -5.46 15.74 2.43
CA SER A 107 -4.95 17.07 2.07
C SER A 107 -4.84 17.23 0.55
N VAL A 108 -4.76 18.47 0.06
CA VAL A 108 -4.62 18.77 -1.36
C VAL A 108 -3.45 19.71 -1.54
N LYS A 109 -2.49 19.34 -2.40
CA LYS A 109 -1.29 20.13 -2.73
C LYS A 109 -0.55 20.66 -1.50
N THR A 110 -0.55 19.86 -0.43
CA THR A 110 0.06 20.23 0.86
C THR A 110 1.48 19.65 1.00
N PHE A 111 1.68 18.42 0.54
CA PHE A 111 2.99 17.75 0.56
C PHE A 111 3.65 17.77 -0.83
N PRO A 112 4.97 17.97 -0.94
CA PRO A 112 5.68 17.88 -2.22
C PRO A 112 5.54 16.52 -2.91
N THR A 113 5.37 15.45 -2.14
CA THR A 113 5.15 14.08 -2.63
C THR A 113 3.69 13.78 -2.97
N GLY A 114 2.77 14.74 -2.74
CA GLY A 114 1.33 14.53 -2.81
C GLY A 114 0.76 13.79 -1.61
N SER A 115 -0.57 13.84 -1.48
CA SER A 115 -1.39 12.99 -0.62
C SER A 115 -2.02 11.84 -1.42
N PHE A 116 -2.68 10.91 -0.71
CA PHE A 116 -3.54 9.90 -1.35
C PHE A 116 -4.62 10.53 -2.25
N ARG A 117 -5.27 11.60 -1.77
CA ARG A 117 -6.28 12.33 -2.56
C ARG A 117 -5.68 13.05 -3.76
N ASP A 118 -4.50 13.66 -3.62
CA ASP A 118 -3.79 14.28 -4.75
C ASP A 118 -3.53 13.26 -5.87
N TYR A 119 -3.13 12.03 -5.51
CA TYR A 119 -2.89 10.95 -6.48
C TYR A 119 -4.14 10.67 -7.34
N TYR A 120 -5.30 10.48 -6.72
CA TYR A 120 -6.53 10.18 -7.46
C TYR A 120 -7.04 11.38 -8.25
N LEU A 121 -6.90 12.60 -7.74
CA LEU A 121 -7.23 13.81 -8.49
C LEU A 121 -6.33 13.96 -9.73
N GLU A 122 -5.03 13.71 -9.60
CA GLU A 122 -4.08 13.79 -10.71
C GLU A 122 -4.36 12.72 -11.76
N ASN A 123 -4.40 11.44 -11.36
CA ASN A 123 -4.52 10.32 -12.30
C ASN A 123 -5.90 10.19 -12.94
N SER A 124 -6.94 10.79 -12.33
CA SER A 124 -8.28 10.84 -12.92
C SER A 124 -8.56 12.12 -13.72
N TYR A 125 -7.59 13.05 -13.81
CA TYR A 125 -7.81 14.39 -14.35
C TYR A 125 -8.97 15.13 -13.65
N GLY A 126 -9.07 14.97 -12.33
CA GLY A 126 -10.11 15.56 -11.49
C GLY A 126 -11.50 14.91 -11.64
N LYS A 127 -11.60 13.76 -12.31
CA LYS A 127 -12.88 13.05 -12.49
C LYS A 127 -13.26 12.17 -11.30
N LEU A 128 -12.29 11.79 -10.48
CA LEU A 128 -12.47 11.03 -9.25
C LEU A 128 -11.85 11.80 -8.09
N ASP A 129 -12.67 12.09 -7.08
CA ASP A 129 -12.26 12.77 -5.85
C ASP A 129 -12.59 11.89 -4.65
N ILE A 130 -11.57 11.23 -4.09
CA ILE A 130 -11.75 10.43 -2.88
C ILE A 130 -11.54 11.33 -1.67
N GLN A 131 -12.62 11.55 -0.94
CA GLN A 131 -12.64 12.24 0.35
C GLN A 131 -12.90 11.21 1.45
N GLY A 132 -12.82 11.58 2.71
CA GLY A 132 -13.19 10.65 3.77
C GLY A 132 -13.12 11.23 5.16
N ASP A 133 -13.55 10.42 6.11
CA ASP A 133 -13.47 10.71 7.53
C ASP A 133 -12.50 9.72 8.19
N VAL A 134 -11.56 10.25 8.97
CA VAL A 134 -10.64 9.44 9.78
C VAL A 134 -11.20 9.29 11.18
N VAL A 135 -11.60 8.07 11.53
CA VAL A 135 -12.30 7.72 12.76
C VAL A 135 -11.38 6.95 13.70
N GLY A 136 -11.28 7.48 14.91
CA GLY A 136 -10.59 6.86 16.04
C GLY A 136 -11.47 6.81 17.29
N ASP A 137 -10.85 6.73 18.47
CA ASP A 137 -11.51 6.88 19.76
C ASP A 137 -11.00 8.15 20.46
N PRO A 138 -11.80 9.23 20.56
CA PRO A 138 -11.43 10.46 21.26
C PRO A 138 -11.09 10.25 22.74
N LYS A 139 -11.52 9.14 23.34
CA LYS A 139 -11.24 8.78 24.75
C LYS A 139 -9.97 7.96 24.89
N SER A 140 -9.41 7.44 23.80
CA SER A 140 -8.15 6.71 23.80
C SER A 140 -6.97 7.67 23.92
N ARG A 141 -5.91 7.22 24.59
CA ARG A 141 -4.67 8.01 24.79
C ARG A 141 -4.03 8.46 23.46
N THR A 142 -4.10 7.62 22.43
CA THR A 142 -3.53 7.89 21.10
C THR A 142 -4.53 8.58 20.16
N GLY A 143 -5.82 8.61 20.54
CA GLY A 143 -6.91 8.92 19.63
C GLY A 143 -7.29 7.75 18.70
N TRP A 144 -6.56 6.63 18.71
CA TRP A 144 -6.84 5.44 17.90
C TRP A 144 -7.76 4.46 18.63
N LEU A 145 -8.47 3.61 17.89
CA LEU A 145 -9.30 2.55 18.43
C LEU A 145 -8.40 1.47 19.05
N ARG A 146 -8.39 1.39 20.39
CA ARG A 146 -7.60 0.37 21.09
C ARG A 146 -8.23 -1.00 20.98
N MET A 147 -7.56 -1.90 20.28
CA MET A 147 -7.93 -3.30 20.16
C MET A 147 -7.74 -4.04 21.49
N LYS A 148 -8.53 -5.10 21.69
CA LYS A 148 -8.47 -5.94 22.91
C LYS A 148 -7.36 -6.98 22.89
N ARG A 149 -6.90 -7.35 21.69
CA ARG A 149 -5.85 -8.34 21.46
C ARG A 149 -4.59 -7.63 20.98
N ASP A 150 -3.46 -8.26 21.26
CA ASP A 150 -2.13 -7.84 20.81
C ASP A 150 -1.99 -7.96 19.29
N TYR A 151 -1.07 -7.20 18.71
CA TYR A 151 -0.84 -7.16 17.27
C TYR A 151 -0.57 -8.56 16.67
N GLY A 152 0.27 -9.36 17.34
CA GLY A 152 0.61 -10.72 16.91
C GLY A 152 -0.57 -11.70 16.87
N TYR A 153 -1.68 -11.41 17.56
CA TYR A 153 -2.90 -12.20 17.45
C TYR A 153 -3.50 -12.12 16.05
N TYR A 154 -3.50 -10.92 15.45
CA TYR A 154 -4.07 -10.64 14.14
C TYR A 154 -3.10 -10.97 13.00
N ALA A 155 -1.80 -10.68 13.15
CA ALA A 155 -0.80 -11.07 12.16
C ALA A 155 -0.64 -12.59 12.08
N ASN A 156 -0.80 -13.28 13.22
CA ASN A 156 -0.82 -14.73 13.34
C ASN A 156 0.41 -15.45 12.73
N ASN A 157 1.55 -14.76 12.63
CA ASN A 157 2.76 -15.25 11.94
C ASN A 157 2.50 -15.77 10.51
N GLN A 158 1.49 -15.20 9.85
CA GLN A 158 0.98 -15.58 8.53
C GLN A 158 0.57 -14.33 7.76
N PHE A 159 1.27 -13.21 7.97
CA PHE A 159 0.99 -11.95 7.29
C PHE A 159 -0.41 -11.36 7.57
N GLY A 160 -1.15 -11.93 8.53
CA GLY A 160 -2.57 -11.65 8.75
C GLY A 160 -3.52 -12.15 7.65
N LEU A 161 -3.04 -12.92 6.67
CA LEU A 161 -3.81 -13.36 5.48
C LEU A 161 -4.73 -14.56 5.72
N GLY A 162 -4.82 -15.06 6.95
CA GLY A 162 -5.71 -16.16 7.33
C GLY A 162 -7.18 -15.73 7.46
N GLU A 163 -8.02 -16.68 7.85
CA GLU A 163 -9.42 -16.41 8.21
C GLU A 163 -9.57 -16.13 9.72
N PRO A 164 -10.62 -15.39 10.13
CA PRO A 164 -10.99 -15.25 11.52
C PRO A 164 -11.03 -16.59 12.27
N PRO A 165 -10.67 -16.64 13.56
CA PRO A 165 -10.57 -15.49 14.46
C PRO A 165 -9.17 -14.89 14.59
N ARG A 166 -8.13 -15.43 13.93
CA ARG A 166 -6.74 -14.95 14.06
C ARG A 166 -6.21 -14.49 12.70
N SER A 167 -6.63 -13.29 12.31
CA SER A 167 -6.25 -12.69 11.03
C SER A 167 -6.45 -11.18 11.03
N ALA A 168 -5.94 -10.51 10.00
CA ALA A 168 -6.24 -9.12 9.71
C ALA A 168 -7.74 -8.89 9.44
N LYS A 169 -8.44 -9.87 8.85
CA LYS A 169 -9.90 -9.80 8.71
C LYS A 169 -10.61 -9.71 10.06
N GLN A 170 -10.14 -10.43 11.08
CA GLN A 170 -10.66 -10.26 12.44
C GLN A 170 -10.37 -8.86 12.99
N LEU A 171 -9.18 -8.30 12.71
CA LEU A 171 -8.86 -6.93 13.11
C LEU A 171 -9.84 -5.92 12.50
N VAL A 172 -10.19 -6.06 11.24
CA VAL A 172 -11.18 -5.20 10.57
C VAL A 172 -12.55 -5.30 11.25
N ILE A 173 -13.01 -6.52 11.55
CA ILE A 173 -14.27 -6.75 12.28
C ILE A 173 -14.23 -6.07 13.66
N ASP A 174 -13.16 -6.28 14.42
CA ASP A 174 -13.00 -5.71 15.76
C ASP A 174 -12.88 -4.17 15.72
N ALA A 175 -12.25 -3.61 14.68
CA ALA A 175 -12.15 -2.17 14.44
C ALA A 175 -13.52 -1.54 14.12
N ILE A 176 -14.34 -2.19 13.29
CA ILE A 176 -15.73 -1.74 13.03
C ILE A 176 -16.51 -1.71 14.35
N GLU A 177 -16.47 -2.79 15.12
CA GLU A 177 -17.17 -2.85 16.42
C GLU A 177 -16.68 -1.78 17.40
N ALA A 178 -15.36 -1.57 17.48
CA ALA A 178 -14.77 -0.54 18.31
C ALA A 178 -15.18 0.88 17.86
N ALA A 179 -15.23 1.14 16.55
CA ALA A 179 -15.61 2.43 15.99
C ALA A 179 -17.04 2.81 16.37
N PHE A 180 -18.01 1.89 16.20
CA PHE A 180 -19.41 2.12 16.57
C PHE A 180 -19.61 2.25 18.08
N LYS A 181 -18.80 1.55 18.88
CA LYS A 181 -18.81 1.71 20.34
C LYS A 181 -18.26 3.06 20.78
N ALA A 182 -17.15 3.51 20.19
CA ALA A 182 -16.51 4.79 20.52
C ALA A 182 -17.30 5.99 20.00
N ASN A 183 -17.99 5.81 18.86
CA ASN A 183 -18.72 6.86 18.15
C ASN A 183 -20.19 6.45 17.92
N PRO A 184 -21.09 6.59 18.92
CA PRO A 184 -22.49 6.19 18.79
C PRO A 184 -23.27 6.88 17.66
N ASN A 185 -22.78 8.03 17.19
CA ASN A 185 -23.37 8.82 16.11
C ASN A 185 -22.71 8.55 14.75
N LEU A 186 -21.84 7.54 14.64
CA LEU A 186 -21.25 7.13 13.37
C LEU A 186 -22.37 6.60 12.46
N ASP A 187 -22.53 7.27 11.31
CA ASP A 187 -23.58 7.00 10.35
C ASP A 187 -22.96 6.43 9.06
N PRO A 188 -23.07 5.11 8.83
CA PRO A 188 -22.46 4.47 7.68
C PRO A 188 -23.13 4.82 6.35
N THR A 189 -24.35 5.37 6.37
CA THR A 189 -25.06 5.77 5.14
C THR A 189 -24.36 6.90 4.38
N LYS A 190 -23.45 7.62 5.03
CA LYS A 190 -22.59 8.65 4.41
C LYS A 190 -21.55 8.09 3.44
N TYR A 191 -21.27 6.79 3.54
CA TYR A 191 -20.28 6.07 2.74
C TYR A 191 -20.93 5.07 1.77
N ASP A 192 -22.26 5.14 1.61
CA ASP A 192 -23.06 4.36 0.65
C ASP A 192 -23.62 5.33 -0.40
N ARG A 193 -22.79 5.68 -1.38
CA ARG A 193 -23.11 6.73 -2.36
C ARG A 193 -24.17 6.29 -3.34
N ASP A 194 -24.15 5.03 -3.77
CA ASP A 194 -25.07 4.50 -4.78
C ASP A 194 -26.34 3.90 -4.17
N ARG A 195 -26.44 3.85 -2.83
CA ARG A 195 -27.58 3.39 -2.05
C ARG A 195 -27.88 1.92 -2.26
N ASP A 196 -26.85 1.11 -2.50
CA ASP A 196 -26.98 -0.34 -2.59
C ASP A 196 -27.01 -1.04 -1.22
N GLY A 197 -26.86 -0.26 -0.14
CA GLY A 197 -26.87 -0.73 1.23
C GLY A 197 -25.49 -1.17 1.72
N LYS A 198 -24.39 -0.80 1.06
CA LYS A 198 -23.02 -1.15 1.45
C LYS A 198 -22.13 0.08 1.56
N VAL A 199 -21.10 -0.02 2.39
CA VAL A 199 -20.01 0.96 2.42
C VAL A 199 -19.18 0.81 1.16
N ASP A 200 -19.07 1.87 0.36
CA ASP A 200 -18.30 1.91 -0.89
C ASP A 200 -16.81 1.68 -0.67
N MET A 201 -16.26 2.27 0.41
CA MET A 201 -14.83 2.32 0.66
C MET A 201 -14.51 2.33 2.15
N LEU A 202 -14.12 1.17 2.67
CA LEU A 202 -13.57 1.01 4.01
C LEU A 202 -12.05 0.85 3.95
N ILE A 203 -11.33 1.68 4.70
CA ILE A 203 -9.89 1.58 4.89
C ILE A 203 -9.62 1.41 6.37
N VAL A 204 -8.85 0.39 6.75
CA VAL A 204 -8.38 0.20 8.12
C VAL A 204 -6.88 0.47 8.16
N VAL A 205 -6.46 1.39 9.01
CA VAL A 205 -5.04 1.65 9.27
C VAL A 205 -4.68 1.06 10.61
N HIS A 206 -3.66 0.22 10.66
CA HIS A 206 -3.19 -0.38 11.90
C HIS A 206 -1.87 0.23 12.37
N ALA A 207 -1.69 0.36 13.68
CA ALA A 207 -0.42 0.77 14.27
C ALA A 207 0.68 -0.28 14.00
N GLY A 208 1.94 0.17 13.98
CA GLY A 208 3.10 -0.68 13.69
C GLY A 208 3.41 -0.81 12.20
N GLY A 209 4.43 -1.61 11.91
CA GLY A 209 4.97 -1.78 10.55
C GLY A 209 4.21 -2.76 9.69
N GLY A 210 4.18 -2.50 8.39
CA GLY A 210 3.63 -3.40 7.39
C GLY A 210 4.67 -4.41 6.88
N SER A 211 4.25 -5.66 6.67
CA SER A 211 5.14 -6.70 6.16
C SER A 211 5.64 -6.43 4.73
N GLU A 212 5.02 -5.52 3.99
CA GLU A 212 5.47 -5.16 2.64
C GLU A 212 6.87 -4.51 2.61
N GLY A 213 7.30 -3.92 3.73
CA GLY A 213 8.65 -3.33 3.87
C GLY A 213 9.70 -4.29 4.45
N THR A 214 9.27 -5.32 5.18
CA THR A 214 10.15 -6.16 6.02
C THR A 214 10.17 -7.64 5.63
N THR A 215 9.13 -8.12 4.95
CA THR A 215 8.83 -9.54 4.72
C THR A 215 8.69 -10.39 5.99
N ASP A 216 8.47 -9.76 7.15
CA ASP A 216 8.30 -10.45 8.43
C ASP A 216 6.86 -11.01 8.57
N PRO A 217 6.68 -12.35 8.64
CA PRO A 217 5.35 -12.95 8.77
C PRO A 217 4.61 -12.59 10.06
N SER A 218 5.32 -12.09 11.08
CA SER A 218 4.73 -11.59 12.33
C SER A 218 4.09 -10.21 12.18
N GLN A 219 4.27 -9.55 11.02
CA GLN A 219 3.60 -8.32 10.64
C GLN A 219 2.43 -8.58 9.70
N ILE A 220 1.40 -7.75 9.79
CA ILE A 220 0.28 -7.74 8.85
C ILE A 220 0.80 -7.21 7.51
N TRP A 221 0.51 -7.92 6.43
CA TRP A 221 0.77 -7.46 5.08
C TRP A 221 -0.42 -6.64 4.61
N SER A 222 -0.19 -5.42 4.10
CA SER A 222 -1.25 -4.55 3.59
C SER A 222 -1.98 -5.22 2.43
N HIS A 223 -3.31 -5.29 2.46
CA HIS A 223 -4.09 -5.98 1.43
C HIS A 223 -5.54 -5.50 1.35
N HIS A 224 -6.20 -5.81 0.24
CA HIS A 224 -7.64 -5.76 0.06
C HIS A 224 -8.29 -7.14 0.22
N SER A 225 -9.44 -7.23 0.90
CA SER A 225 -10.25 -8.45 0.97
C SER A 225 -11.72 -8.17 1.27
N GLU A 226 -12.49 -9.25 1.39
CA GLU A 226 -13.92 -9.24 1.70
C GLU A 226 -14.20 -9.76 3.13
N ILE A 227 -15.28 -9.24 3.72
CA ILE A 227 -15.85 -9.69 4.99
C ILE A 227 -17.09 -10.53 4.67
N ASN A 228 -17.00 -11.83 4.93
CA ASN A 228 -18.09 -12.78 4.71
C ASN A 228 -18.27 -13.67 5.95
N PRO A 229 -19.45 -13.68 6.61
CA PRO A 229 -20.63 -12.86 6.32
C PRO A 229 -20.38 -11.36 6.57
N PRO A 230 -21.11 -10.46 5.88
CA PRO A 230 -20.93 -9.03 6.08
C PRO A 230 -21.35 -8.58 7.48
N ILE A 231 -20.68 -7.54 7.99
CA ILE A 231 -21.07 -6.88 9.24
C ILE A 231 -22.08 -5.80 8.92
N ILE A 232 -23.25 -5.82 9.57
CA ILE A 232 -24.31 -4.83 9.33
C ILE A 232 -24.36 -3.86 10.51
N LYS A 233 -24.26 -2.56 10.24
CA LYS A 233 -24.44 -1.49 11.22
C LYS A 233 -25.40 -0.45 10.68
N ASN A 234 -26.41 -0.10 11.47
CA ASN A 234 -27.42 0.89 11.09
C ASN A 234 -28.04 0.64 9.69
N GLY A 235 -28.21 -0.62 9.31
CA GLY A 235 -28.79 -1.02 8.02
C GLY A 235 -27.85 -1.03 6.82
N VAL A 236 -26.57 -0.65 6.99
CA VAL A 236 -25.54 -0.67 5.93
C VAL A 236 -24.54 -1.80 6.20
N ALA A 237 -24.18 -2.52 5.15
CA ALA A 237 -23.26 -3.65 5.20
C ALA A 237 -21.80 -3.22 4.93
N PHE A 238 -20.89 -3.81 5.71
CA PHE A 238 -19.45 -3.73 5.52
C PHE A 238 -19.00 -5.03 4.85
N THR A 239 -18.61 -4.96 3.59
CA THR A 239 -18.37 -6.14 2.72
C THR A 239 -16.96 -6.26 2.22
N ASN A 240 -16.28 -5.15 1.94
CA ASN A 240 -14.93 -5.09 1.39
C ASN A 240 -14.11 -4.08 2.19
N TYR A 241 -12.81 -4.29 2.25
CA TYR A 241 -11.90 -3.42 2.98
C TYR A 241 -10.52 -3.42 2.35
N ALA A 242 -9.80 -2.32 2.52
CA ALA A 242 -8.34 -2.28 2.44
C ALA A 242 -7.78 -2.16 3.86
N ILE A 243 -6.71 -2.88 4.17
CA ILE A 243 -5.96 -2.73 5.42
C ILE A 243 -4.52 -2.34 5.10
N VAL A 244 -4.01 -1.31 5.79
CA VAL A 244 -2.70 -0.72 5.53
C VAL A 244 -2.00 -0.39 6.85
N ALA A 245 -0.67 -0.47 6.89
CA ALA A 245 0.09 -0.11 8.08
C ALA A 245 0.23 1.42 8.25
N GLU A 246 0.48 1.84 9.48
CA GLU A 246 0.68 3.26 9.85
C GLU A 246 1.88 3.88 9.13
N ASP A 247 2.97 3.12 9.02
CA ASP A 247 4.24 3.56 8.43
C ASP A 247 4.34 3.36 6.91
N SER A 248 3.33 2.74 6.28
CA SER A 248 3.27 2.56 4.83
C SER A 248 3.30 3.91 4.10
N ASN A 249 3.98 4.00 2.96
CA ASN A 249 3.91 5.18 2.10
C ASN A 249 2.54 5.26 1.39
N ILE A 250 2.19 6.43 0.84
CA ILE A 250 0.89 6.64 0.17
C ILE A 250 0.64 5.70 -1.01
N GLY A 251 1.69 5.16 -1.65
CA GLY A 251 1.58 4.24 -2.78
C GLY A 251 0.90 2.93 -2.41
N ILE A 252 1.10 2.44 -1.19
CA ILE A 252 0.43 1.22 -0.70
C ILE A 252 -1.07 1.49 -0.49
N TYR A 253 -1.43 2.63 0.12
CA TYR A 253 -2.85 3.01 0.24
C TYR A 253 -3.53 3.11 -1.12
N VAL A 254 -2.86 3.73 -2.10
CA VAL A 254 -3.35 3.87 -3.47
C VAL A 254 -3.51 2.51 -4.14
N HIS A 255 -2.53 1.61 -3.98
CA HIS A 255 -2.58 0.27 -4.54
C HIS A 255 -3.78 -0.52 -3.99
N GLU A 256 -3.92 -0.58 -2.66
CA GLU A 256 -5.00 -1.34 -2.02
C GLU A 256 -6.39 -0.76 -2.32
N VAL A 257 -6.52 0.57 -2.36
CA VAL A 257 -7.78 1.20 -2.76
C VAL A 257 -8.05 1.01 -4.26
N GLY A 258 -7.02 0.86 -5.10
CA GLY A 258 -7.16 0.45 -6.48
C GLY A 258 -7.96 -0.84 -6.65
N HIS A 259 -7.76 -1.82 -5.76
CA HIS A 259 -8.54 -3.06 -5.74
C HIS A 259 -10.00 -2.84 -5.37
N ILE A 260 -10.29 -1.93 -4.42
CA ILE A 260 -11.68 -1.52 -4.11
C ILE A 260 -12.38 -0.95 -5.36
N LEU A 261 -11.64 -0.23 -6.21
CA LEU A 261 -12.14 0.31 -7.48
C LEU A 261 -12.21 -0.72 -8.61
N GLY A 262 -11.86 -1.98 -8.35
CA GLY A 262 -11.94 -3.09 -9.29
C GLY A 262 -10.70 -3.31 -10.15
N LEU A 263 -9.56 -2.69 -9.81
CA LEU A 263 -8.30 -2.88 -10.54
C LEU A 263 -7.57 -4.15 -10.05
N PRO A 264 -7.04 -5.01 -10.95
CA PRO A 264 -6.23 -6.16 -10.55
C PRO A 264 -4.77 -5.77 -10.29
N ASP A 265 -4.03 -6.66 -9.63
CA ASP A 265 -2.56 -6.65 -9.61
C ASP A 265 -1.98 -6.82 -11.03
N LEU A 266 -0.82 -6.22 -11.29
CA LEU A 266 -0.09 -6.28 -12.57
C LEU A 266 1.27 -6.97 -12.45
#